data_AF-A0AAW0PCE7-F1
#
_entry.id   AF-A0AAW0PCE7-F1
#
_cell.length_a   1.000
_cell.length_b   1.000
_cell.length_c   1.000
_cell.angle_alpha   90.00
_cell.angle_beta   90.00
_cell.angle_gamma   90.00
#
_symmetry.space_group_name_H-M   'P 1'
#
loop_
_entity.id
_entity.type
_entity.pdbx_description
1 polymer ?
#
loop_
_entity_poly.entity_id
_entity_poly.type
_entity_poly.pdbx_seq_one_letter_code
_entity_poly.pdbx_strand_id
1 'polypeptide(L)'
;MPREDRATWKSNYFMKIIQLLDDYPRCFIVGADNVGSKQMQTIRMSLRGKAVVLMGKNTMMRKAIRGHLENNPALEKSVSEPGFSHTQL
;
A
#
# COMPACT_ATOMS: atom_id res chain seq x y z
N MET A 1 -17.62 16.44 5.82
CA MET A 1 -16.18 16.27 6.11
C MET A 1 -15.42 17.20 5.17
N PRO A 2 -14.63 18.17 5.68
CA PRO A 2 -13.92 19.12 4.83
C PRO A 2 -13.00 18.38 3.87
N ARG A 3 -12.94 18.83 2.62
CA ARG A 3 -12.04 18.25 1.62
C ARG A 3 -10.62 18.67 1.99
N GLU A 4 -9.86 17.76 2.60
CA GLU A 4 -8.44 18.01 2.91
C GLU A 4 -7.69 18.44 1.65
N ASP A 5 -6.74 19.37 1.84
CA ASP A 5 -5.82 19.77 0.78
C ASP A 5 -5.04 18.57 0.26
N ARG A 6 -4.81 18.56 -1.05
CA ARG A 6 -4.13 17.44 -1.73
C ARG A 6 -2.73 17.17 -1.19
N ALA A 7 -2.05 18.20 -0.67
CA ALA A 7 -0.75 18.06 -0.02
C ALA A 7 -0.87 17.31 1.31
N THR A 8 -1.83 17.72 2.14
CA THR A 8 -2.14 17.10 3.44
C THR A 8 -2.54 15.64 3.28
N TRP A 9 -3.40 15.33 2.31
CA TRP A 9 -3.80 13.95 2.02
C TRP A 9 -2.61 13.05 1.64
N LYS A 10 -1.68 13.55 0.82
CA LYS A 10 -0.46 12.79 0.46
C LYS A 10 0.44 12.57 1.67
N SER A 11 0.61 13.58 2.52
CA SER A 11 1.40 13.48 3.74
C SER A 11 0.81 12.45 4.71
N ASN A 12 -0.50 12.53 4.95
CA ASN A 12 -1.23 11.60 5.80
C ASN A 12 -1.13 10.16 5.28
N TYR A 13 -1.23 9.97 3.97
CA TYR A 13 -1.05 8.65 3.35
C TYR A 13 0.38 8.11 3.56
N PHE A 14 1.38 8.98 3.43
CA PHE A 14 2.79 8.61 3.63
C PHE A 14 3.07 8.19 5.07
N MET A 15 2.62 8.99 6.04
CA MET A 15 2.74 8.66 7.47
C MET A 15 2.03 7.34 7.80
N LYS A 16 0.87 7.07 7.20
CA LYS A 16 0.14 5.83 7.42
C LYS A 16 0.87 4.59 6.90
N ILE A 17 1.59 4.70 5.78
CA ILE A 17 2.44 3.60 5.28
C ILE A 17 3.58 3.32 6.25
N ILE A 18 4.30 4.38 6.67
CA ILE A 18 5.42 4.28 7.62
C ILE A 18 4.96 3.55 8.88
N GLN A 19 3.88 4.04 9.49
CA GLN A 19 3.32 3.43 10.69
C GLN A 19 2.99 1.95 10.51
N LEU A 20 2.38 1.57 9.38
CA LEU A 20 2.04 0.16 9.11
C LEU A 20 3.27 -0.71 8.83
N LEU A 21 4.36 -0.15 8.31
CA LEU A 21 5.61 -0.87 8.12
C LEU A 21 6.37 -1.07 9.44
N ASP A 22 6.26 -0.13 10.37
CA ASP A 22 6.83 -0.25 11.72
C ASP A 22 6.02 -1.20 12.61
N ASP A 23 4.68 -1.12 12.55
CA ASP A 23 3.77 -1.94 13.37
C ASP A 23 3.80 -3.43 12.97
N TYR A 24 4.05 -3.73 11.69
CA TYR A 24 3.98 -5.09 11.16
C TYR A 24 5.30 -5.52 10.52
N PRO A 25 5.95 -6.60 11.01
CA PRO A 25 7.25 -7.05 10.51
C PRO A 25 7.20 -7.68 9.11
N ARG A 26 5.99 -7.94 8.57
CA ARG A 26 5.77 -8.57 7.27
C ARG A 26 4.74 -7.79 6.47
N CYS A 27 5.07 -7.44 5.24
CA CYS A 27 4.15 -6.83 4.29
C CYS A 27 4.00 -7.68 3.02
N PHE A 28 2.82 -7.60 2.39
CA PHE A 28 2.56 -8.23 1.10
C PHE A 28 2.14 -7.16 0.10
N ILE A 29 2.72 -7.23 -1.11
CA ILE A 29 2.31 -6.42 -2.24
C ILE A 29 1.46 -7.33 -3.14
N VAL A 30 0.21 -6.94 -3.37
CA VAL A 30 -0.75 -7.74 -4.13
C VAL A 30 -1.31 -6.87 -5.26
N GLY A 31 -1.28 -7.39 -6.49
CA GLY A 31 -2.03 -6.82 -7.60
C GLY A 31 -3.51 -7.10 -7.42
N ALA A 32 -4.34 -6.06 -7.40
CA ALA A 32 -5.78 -6.18 -7.24
C ALA A 32 -6.48 -5.72 -8.51
N ASP A 33 -6.41 -6.54 -9.55
CA ASP A 33 -7.09 -6.29 -10.83
C ASP A 33 -8.50 -6.85 -10.79
N ASN A 34 -9.44 -6.09 -11.37
CA ASN A 34 -10.83 -6.52 -11.55
C ASN A 34 -11.57 -6.92 -10.25
N VAL A 35 -11.16 -6.36 -9.09
CA VAL A 35 -11.80 -6.65 -7.80
C VAL A 35 -12.93 -5.66 -7.53
N GLY A 36 -14.16 -6.19 -7.40
CA GLY A 36 -15.32 -5.38 -7.06
C GLY A 36 -15.28 -4.82 -5.64
N SER A 37 -15.95 -3.68 -5.40
CA SER A 37 -16.01 -3.03 -4.08
C SER A 37 -16.55 -3.96 -2.99
N LYS A 38 -17.58 -4.77 -3.31
CA LYS A 38 -18.16 -5.78 -2.41
C LYS A 38 -17.18 -6.90 -2.06
N GLN A 39 -16.40 -7.36 -3.02
CA GLN A 39 -15.36 -8.37 -2.80
C GLN A 39 -14.28 -7.80 -1.86
N MET A 40 -13.79 -6.59 -2.14
CA MET A 40 -12.83 -5.92 -1.25
C MET A 40 -13.36 -5.70 0.16
N GLN A 41 -14.64 -5.37 0.31
CA GLN A 41 -15.27 -5.24 1.63
C GLN A 41 -15.31 -6.58 2.36
N THR A 42 -15.66 -7.67 1.67
CA THR A 42 -15.69 -9.03 2.23
C THR A 42 -14.28 -9.48 2.64
N ILE A 43 -13.28 -9.22 1.81
CA ILE A 43 -11.86 -9.50 2.11
C ILE A 43 -11.40 -8.70 3.33
N ARG A 44 -11.73 -7.41 3.41
CA ARG A 44 -11.41 -6.57 4.58
C ARG A 44 -12.07 -7.08 5.86
N MET A 45 -13.32 -7.54 5.79
CA MET A 45 -13.99 -8.15 6.95
C MET A 45 -13.31 -9.45 7.38
N SER A 46 -12.94 -10.29 6.42
CA SER A 46 -12.31 -11.58 6.67
C SER A 46 -10.89 -11.46 7.26
N LEU A 47 -10.17 -10.40 6.89
CA LEU A 47 -8.82 -10.12 7.38
C LEU A 47 -8.79 -9.31 8.69
N ARG A 48 -9.95 -8.85 9.18
CA ARG A 48 -10.04 -8.02 10.38
C ARG A 48 -9.44 -8.76 11.58
N GLY A 49 -8.51 -8.10 12.28
CA GLY A 49 -7.79 -8.67 13.43
C GLY A 49 -6.60 -9.57 13.07
N LYS A 50 -6.41 -9.90 11.78
CA LYS A 50 -5.24 -10.67 11.31
C LYS A 50 -4.28 -9.82 10.49
N ALA A 51 -4.81 -8.95 9.63
CA ALA A 51 -4.02 -8.08 8.76
C ALA A 51 -4.76 -6.78 8.44
N VAL A 52 -4.00 -5.75 8.08
CA VAL A 52 -4.53 -4.47 7.60
C VAL A 52 -4.29 -4.37 6.10
N VAL A 53 -5.35 -4.09 5.35
CA VAL A 53 -5.27 -3.87 3.91
C VAL A 53 -5.24 -2.37 3.64
N LEU A 54 -4.15 -1.89 3.02
CA LEU A 54 -4.02 -0.53 2.53
C LEU A 54 -3.94 -0.54 1.00
N MET A 55 -4.84 0.21 0.36
CA MET A 55 -4.85 0.40 -1.09
C MET A 55 -4.45 1.84 -1.41
N GLY A 56 -3.71 2.05 -2.50
CA GLY A 56 -3.41 3.39 -2.98
C GLY A 56 -2.76 3.41 -4.35
N LYS A 57 -2.30 4.60 -4.77
CA LYS A 57 -1.69 4.79 -6.08
C LYS A 57 -0.30 4.18 -6.12
N ASN A 58 -0.04 3.33 -7.12
CA ASN A 58 1.23 2.64 -7.36
C ASN A 58 2.45 3.57 -7.22
N THR A 59 2.41 4.75 -7.84
CA THR A 59 3.51 5.72 -7.80
C THR A 59 3.78 6.25 -6.39
N MET A 60 2.74 6.45 -5.56
CA MET A 60 2.92 6.92 -4.19
C MET A 60 3.42 5.81 -3.28
N MET A 61 2.87 4.60 -3.40
CA MET A 61 3.31 3.45 -2.62
C MET A 61 4.77 3.14 -2.88
N ARG A 62 5.20 3.14 -4.15
CA ARG A 62 6.60 2.91 -4.52
C ARG A 62 7.52 3.98 -3.94
N LYS A 63 7.12 5.26 -3.97
CA LYS A 63 7.92 6.35 -3.39
C LYS A 63 8.04 6.22 -1.86
N ALA A 64 6.95 5.85 -1.19
CA ALA A 64 6.95 5.66 0.26
C ALA A 64 7.84 4.50 0.70
N ILE A 65 7.71 3.33 0.06
CA ILE A 65 8.50 2.16 0.37
C ILE A 65 9.99 2.41 0.08
N ARG A 66 10.31 3.05 -1.06
CA ARG A 66 11.70 3.36 -1.42
C ARG A 66 12.34 4.38 -0.48
N GLY A 67 11.57 5.36 0.01
CA GLY A 67 12.05 6.32 1.02
C GLY A 67 12.28 5.69 2.39
N HIS A 68 11.66 4.54 2.67
CA HIS A 68 11.82 3.82 3.94
C HIS A 68 12.79 2.64 3.87
N LEU A 69 13.33 2.36 2.68
CA LEU A 69 14.17 1.20 2.38
C LEU A 69 15.46 1.17 3.21
N GLU A 70 15.99 2.34 3.55
CA GLU A 70 17.20 2.51 4.36
C GLU A 70 17.08 1.87 5.75
N ASN A 71 15.85 1.75 6.28
CA ASN A 71 15.61 1.17 7.60
C ASN A 71 15.35 -0.34 7.57
N ASN A 72 15.00 -0.91 6.40
CA ASN A 72 14.73 -2.34 6.29
C ASN A 72 15.06 -2.88 4.88
N PRO A 73 16.27 -3.44 4.67
CA PRO A 73 16.73 -3.91 3.36
C PRO A 73 15.90 -5.08 2.82
N ALA A 74 15.12 -5.77 3.66
CA ALA A 74 14.21 -6.83 3.22
C ALA A 74 13.09 -6.34 2.29
N LEU A 75 12.80 -5.03 2.28
CA LEU A 75 11.78 -4.41 1.42
C LEU A 75 12.25 -4.27 -0.04
N GLU A 76 13.55 -4.33 -0.31
CA GLU A 76 14.12 -4.08 -1.64
C GLU A 76 13.63 -5.12 -2.67
N LYS A 77 13.54 -6.37 -2.24
CA LYS A 77 13.09 -7.50 -3.05
C LYS A 77 11.62 -7.38 -3.47
N SER A 78 10.80 -6.71 -2.66
CA SER A 78 9.35 -6.57 -2.91
C SER A 78 9.02 -5.53 -3.99
N VAL A 79 9.89 -4.53 -4.19
CA VAL A 79 9.68 -3.44 -5.16
C VAL A 79 10.20 -3.79 -6.56
N SER A 80 11.13 -4.74 -6.65
CA SER A 80 11.81 -5.11 -7.90
C SER A 80 11.08 -6.16 -8.75
N GLU A 81 9.99 -6.78 -8.29
CA GLU A 81 9.30 -7.80 -9.08
C GLU A 81 8.39 -7.19 -10.18
N PRO A 82 8.49 -7.67 -11.43
CA PRO A 82 7.89 -7.05 -12.62
C PRO A 82 6.38 -7.30 -12.79
N GLY A 83 5.62 -7.44 -11.70
CA GLY A 83 4.15 -7.53 -11.73
C GLY A 83 3.44 -6.18 -11.98
N PHE A 84 4.19 -5.08 -12.14
CA PHE A 84 3.66 -3.72 -12.25
C PHE A 84 3.66 -3.12 -13.68
N SER A 85 4.04 -3.89 -14.71
CA SER A 85 4.19 -3.40 -16.08
C SER A 85 3.32 -4.13 -17.11
N HIS A 86 2.06 -4.44 -16.77
CA HIS A 86 1.05 -4.73 -17.79
C HIS A 86 0.02 -3.60 -17.86
N THR A 87 0.49 -2.41 -18.26
CA THR A 87 -0.38 -1.48 -18.97
C THR A 87 -0.42 -1.99 -20.42
N GLN A 88 -1.34 -2.89 -20.74
CA GLN A 88 -1.81 -3.07 -22.12
C GLN A 88 -3.09 -2.25 -22.29
N LEU A 89 -2.91 -1.01 -22.72
CA LEU A 89 -3.42 -0.50 -23.99
C LEU A 89 -2.34 0.38 -24.60
#